data_AF-A0A1J5Q9P6-F1
#
_entry.id   AF-A0A1J5Q9P6-F1
#
_cell.length_a   1.000
_cell.length_b   1.000
_cell.length_c   1.000
_cell.angle_alpha   90.00
_cell.angle_beta   90.00
_cell.angle_gamma   90.00
#
_symmetry.space_group_name_H-M   'P 1'
#
loop_
_entity.id
_entity.type
_entity.pdbx_description
1 polymer ?
#
loop_
_entity_poly.entity_id
_entity_poly.type
_entity_poly.pdbx_seq_one_letter_code
_entity_poly.pdbx_strand_id
1 'polypeptide(L)'
;MFSRDDIINRIIPYRLQAVDAANLAACLRISWDAPKSMKIYFDEKLRITGNSNAYTNPVLESGLIHCRALLDFLGLKTDPTDSTKLISRDPKKNKKDDVVIEHFSNSKGPLPLVTPQEAITRYQGPQSEAEAALAGVLHTANKGLAHITSELALSATDISHLEIASRGVRALVVSRFYTPLGLLPPDPGVTEVKP
;
A
#
# COMPACT_ATOMS: atom_id res chain seq x y z
N MET A 1 4.08 23.15 -2.45
CA MET A 1 3.16 22.25 -1.73
C MET A 1 2.08 21.84 -2.72
N PHE A 2 1.71 20.55 -2.80
CA PHE A 2 0.61 20.11 -3.67
C PHE A 2 -0.71 20.72 -3.22
N SER A 3 -1.58 21.10 -4.16
CA SER A 3 -2.94 21.55 -3.82
C SER A 3 -3.78 20.40 -3.26
N ARG A 4 -4.90 20.72 -2.62
CA ARG A 4 -5.88 19.71 -2.18
C ARG A 4 -6.32 18.82 -3.34
N ASP A 5 -6.58 19.44 -4.51
CA ASP A 5 -7.01 18.74 -5.71
C ASP A 5 -5.90 17.86 -6.30
N ASP A 6 -4.63 18.30 -6.25
CA ASP A 6 -3.49 17.47 -6.62
C ASP A 6 -3.41 16.19 -5.77
N ILE A 7 -3.63 16.32 -4.45
CA ILE A 7 -3.55 15.18 -3.55
C ILE A 7 -4.67 14.17 -3.86
N ILE A 8 -5.91 14.66 -4.01
CA ILE A 8 -7.09 13.84 -4.25
C ILE A 8 -7.05 13.19 -5.64
N ASN A 9 -6.75 13.96 -6.68
CA ASN A 9 -6.96 13.50 -8.06
C ASN A 9 -5.70 12.93 -8.72
N ARG A 10 -4.51 13.12 -8.13
CA ARG A 10 -3.25 12.65 -8.72
C ARG A 10 -2.38 11.87 -7.76
N ILE A 11 -2.07 12.41 -6.58
CA ILE A 11 -1.09 11.79 -5.69
C ILE A 11 -1.64 10.52 -5.02
N ILE A 12 -2.80 10.59 -4.38
CA ILE A 12 -3.40 9.39 -3.76
C ILE A 12 -3.73 8.33 -4.83
N PRO A 13 -4.33 8.67 -5.99
CA PRO A 13 -4.54 7.71 -7.08
C PRO A 13 -3.26 7.03 -7.56
N TYR A 14 -2.18 7.77 -7.81
CA TYR A 14 -0.88 7.19 -8.18
C TYR A 14 -0.37 6.18 -7.16
N ARG A 15 -0.49 6.50 -5.86
CA ARG A 15 -0.10 5.58 -4.77
C ARG A 15 -0.99 4.35 -4.74
N LEU A 16 -2.30 4.51 -4.92
CA LEU A 16 -3.25 3.39 -4.96
C LEU A 16 -3.01 2.46 -6.14
N GLN A 17 -2.68 3.00 -7.32
CA GLN A 17 -2.35 2.19 -8.49
C GLN A 17 -1.10 1.33 -8.25
N ALA A 18 -0.08 1.86 -7.57
CA ALA A 18 1.08 1.08 -7.18
C ALA A 18 0.74 -0.02 -6.16
N VAL A 19 -0.14 0.26 -5.20
CA VAL A 19 -0.66 -0.74 -4.24
C VAL A 19 -1.47 -1.83 -4.95
N ASP A 20 -2.34 -1.46 -5.88
CA ASP A 20 -3.15 -2.41 -6.66
C ASP A 20 -2.24 -3.31 -7.53
N ALA A 21 -1.19 -2.74 -8.14
CA ALA A 21 -0.20 -3.50 -8.90
C ALA A 21 0.64 -4.44 -8.03
N ALA A 22 1.01 -4.00 -6.83
CA ALA A 22 1.73 -4.82 -5.86
C ALA A 22 0.88 -6.00 -5.35
N ASN A 23 -0.41 -5.79 -5.11
CA ASN A 23 -1.31 -6.89 -4.76
C ASN A 23 -1.34 -7.95 -5.87
N LEU A 24 -1.54 -7.53 -7.11
CA LEU A 24 -1.54 -8.44 -8.26
C LEU A 24 -0.19 -9.17 -8.40
N ALA A 25 0.92 -8.44 -8.33
CA ALA A 25 2.26 -9.03 -8.41
C ALA A 25 2.52 -10.06 -7.28
N ALA A 26 2.02 -9.79 -6.07
CA ALA A 26 2.14 -10.71 -4.93
C ALA A 26 1.32 -11.98 -5.17
N CYS A 27 0.06 -11.85 -5.60
CA CYS A 27 -0.79 -12.99 -5.95
C CYS A 27 -0.15 -13.87 -7.04
N LEU A 28 0.34 -13.25 -8.11
CA LEU A 28 1.04 -13.95 -9.19
C LEU A 28 2.29 -14.67 -8.66
N ARG A 29 3.10 -13.99 -7.85
CA ARG A 29 4.32 -14.56 -7.28
C ARG A 29 4.04 -15.75 -6.36
N ILE A 30 2.99 -15.68 -5.53
CA ILE A 30 2.56 -16.76 -4.65
C ILE A 30 2.10 -17.98 -5.47
N SER A 31 1.48 -17.75 -6.64
CA SER A 31 0.97 -18.83 -7.50
C SER A 31 2.05 -19.57 -8.32
N TRP A 32 3.31 -19.11 -8.29
CA TRP A 32 4.37 -19.61 -9.16
C TRP A 32 5.51 -20.26 -8.36
N ASP A 33 5.86 -21.50 -8.72
CA ASP A 33 7.04 -22.18 -8.15
C ASP A 33 8.37 -21.57 -8.63
N ALA A 34 8.36 -20.89 -9.77
CA ALA A 34 9.54 -20.28 -10.39
C ALA A 34 9.16 -19.08 -11.29
N PRO A 35 10.09 -18.15 -11.56
CA PRO A 35 9.85 -17.03 -12.49
C PRO A 35 9.37 -17.52 -13.86
N LYS A 36 8.35 -16.86 -14.41
CA LYS A 36 7.73 -17.21 -15.70
C LYS A 36 8.34 -16.37 -16.82
N SER A 37 8.30 -16.86 -18.06
CA SER A 37 8.59 -15.99 -19.20
C SER A 37 7.52 -14.91 -19.32
N MET A 38 7.93 -13.68 -19.61
CA MET A 38 7.08 -12.51 -19.70
C MET A 38 7.30 -11.80 -21.03
N LYS A 39 6.20 -11.31 -21.59
CA LYS A 39 6.17 -10.40 -22.74
C LYS A 39 5.34 -9.17 -22.36
N ILE A 40 5.86 -7.97 -22.62
CA ILE A 40 5.12 -6.72 -22.44
C ILE A 40 4.85 -6.13 -23.82
N TYR A 41 3.59 -5.79 -24.04
CA TYR A 41 3.10 -5.18 -25.26
C TYR A 41 2.69 -3.74 -24.98
N PHE A 42 3.07 -2.82 -25.87
CA PHE A 42 2.53 -1.46 -25.90
C PHE A 42 1.78 -1.29 -27.21
N ASP A 43 0.49 -0.92 -27.13
CA ASP A 43 -0.42 -0.84 -28.27
C ASP A 43 -0.35 -2.10 -29.13
N GLU A 44 -0.52 -3.26 -28.50
CA GLU A 44 -0.48 -4.61 -29.10
C GLU A 44 0.86 -5.01 -29.75
N LYS A 45 1.88 -4.16 -29.68
CA LYS A 45 3.21 -4.45 -30.24
C LYS A 45 4.13 -4.98 -29.15
N LEU A 46 4.78 -6.11 -29.40
CA LEU A 46 5.79 -6.65 -28.48
C LEU A 46 6.96 -5.67 -28.35
N ARG A 47 7.28 -5.27 -27.12
CA ARG A 47 8.37 -4.31 -26.85
C ARG A 47 9.43 -4.85 -25.92
N ILE A 48 9.03 -5.66 -24.93
CA ILE A 48 9.93 -6.15 -23.89
C ILE A 48 9.69 -7.65 -23.70
N THR A 49 10.78 -8.39 -23.56
CA THR A 49 10.78 -9.80 -23.17
C THR A 49 11.66 -9.97 -21.94
N GLY A 50 11.31 -10.91 -21.07
CA GLY A 50 12.13 -11.22 -19.90
C GLY A 50 11.54 -12.35 -19.08
N ASN A 51 11.99 -12.48 -17.84
CA ASN A 51 11.29 -13.27 -16.84
C ASN A 51 10.42 -12.36 -15.97
N SER A 52 9.45 -12.94 -15.27
CA SER A 52 8.47 -12.21 -14.49
C SER A 52 9.06 -11.44 -13.30
N ASN A 53 10.26 -11.79 -12.80
CA ASN A 53 10.92 -11.01 -11.74
C ASN A 53 11.25 -9.58 -12.19
N ALA A 54 11.53 -9.39 -13.48
CA ALA A 54 11.81 -8.06 -14.03
C ALA A 54 10.60 -7.11 -13.91
N TYR A 55 9.39 -7.66 -13.75
CA TYR A 55 8.18 -6.92 -13.42
C TYR A 55 7.86 -7.00 -11.92
N THR A 56 7.81 -8.19 -11.33
CA THR A 56 7.28 -8.35 -9.97
C THR A 56 8.17 -7.71 -8.92
N ASN A 57 9.50 -7.84 -9.00
CA ASN A 57 10.38 -7.29 -7.96
C ASN A 57 10.22 -5.77 -7.78
N PRO A 58 10.41 -4.93 -8.83
CA PRO A 58 10.26 -3.49 -8.67
C PRO A 58 8.82 -3.08 -8.32
N VAL A 59 7.81 -3.82 -8.78
CA VAL A 59 6.40 -3.54 -8.43
C VAL A 59 6.12 -3.83 -6.96
N LEU A 60 6.65 -4.93 -6.40
CA LEU A 60 6.51 -5.26 -4.98
C LEU A 60 7.23 -4.23 -4.09
N GLU A 61 8.45 -3.83 -4.47
CA GLU A 61 9.22 -2.80 -3.77
C GLU A 61 8.49 -1.45 -3.78
N SER A 62 7.98 -1.03 -4.95
CA SER A 62 7.15 0.17 -5.09
C SER A 62 5.90 0.07 -4.21
N GLY A 63 5.22 -1.08 -4.24
CA GLY A 63 4.07 -1.38 -3.39
C GLY A 63 4.33 -1.16 -1.91
N LEU A 64 5.43 -1.67 -1.38
CA LEU A 64 5.83 -1.47 0.02
C LEU A 64 5.96 0.01 0.39
N ILE A 65 6.64 0.78 -0.46
CA ILE A 65 6.83 2.23 -0.26
C ILE A 65 5.47 2.95 -0.25
N HIS A 66 4.59 2.58 -1.17
CA HIS A 66 3.28 3.23 -1.32
C HIS A 66 2.28 2.81 -0.22
N CYS A 67 2.26 1.54 0.18
CA CYS A 67 1.54 1.05 1.35
C CYS A 67 1.96 1.82 2.60
N ARG A 68 3.27 1.92 2.87
CA ARG A 68 3.82 2.66 4.00
C ARG A 68 3.35 4.12 3.99
N ALA A 69 3.48 4.80 2.85
CA ALA A 69 3.11 6.21 2.74
C ALA A 69 1.59 6.44 2.94
N LEU A 70 0.75 5.53 2.45
CA LEU A 70 -0.70 5.61 2.63
C LEU A 70 -1.13 5.31 4.07
N LEU A 71 -0.47 4.34 4.73
CA LEU A 71 -0.68 4.08 6.16
C LEU A 71 -0.28 5.29 7.01
N ASP A 72 0.87 5.90 6.71
CA ASP A 72 1.31 7.14 7.35
C ASP A 72 0.29 8.28 7.16
N PHE A 73 -0.23 8.44 5.93
CA PHE A 73 -1.27 9.42 5.60
C PHE A 73 -2.56 9.20 6.40
N LEU A 74 -2.97 7.95 6.58
CA LEU A 74 -4.13 7.55 7.38
C LEU A 74 -3.92 7.69 8.89
N GLY A 75 -2.67 7.88 9.34
CA GLY A 75 -2.33 8.04 10.75
C GLY A 75 -1.86 6.78 11.45
N LEU A 76 -1.40 5.77 10.72
CA LEU A 76 -0.94 4.49 11.28
C LEU A 76 0.59 4.39 11.22
N LYS A 77 1.19 3.85 12.28
CA LYS A 77 2.63 3.56 12.39
C LYS A 77 2.86 2.22 13.08
N THR A 78 4.09 1.71 13.00
CA THR A 78 4.54 0.57 13.82
C THR A 78 4.91 1.04 15.22
N ASP A 79 4.65 0.20 16.23
CA ASP A 79 5.19 0.41 17.56
C ASP A 79 6.74 0.36 17.50
N PRO A 80 7.47 1.34 18.06
CA PRO A 80 8.93 1.31 18.09
C PRO A 80 9.51 0.20 18.96
N THR A 81 8.72 -0.36 19.88
CA THR A 81 9.09 -1.45 20.79
C THR A 81 8.63 -2.82 20.30
N ASP A 82 7.63 -2.87 19.41
CA ASP A 82 7.11 -4.10 18.81
C ASP A 82 6.72 -3.87 17.33
N SER A 83 7.58 -4.30 16.40
CA SER A 83 7.35 -4.12 14.96
C SER A 83 6.16 -4.92 14.41
N THR A 84 5.52 -5.77 15.20
CA THR A 84 4.31 -6.51 14.82
C THR A 84 3.02 -5.77 15.17
N LYS A 85 3.12 -4.63 15.88
CA LYS A 85 1.98 -3.87 16.38
C LYS A 85 1.79 -2.55 15.66
N LEU A 86 0.53 -2.18 15.47
CA LEU A 86 0.14 -0.87 14.95
C LEU A 86 -0.18 0.09 16.08
N ILE A 87 0.26 1.33 15.94
CA ILE A 87 -0.10 2.46 16.79
C ILE A 87 -0.64 3.61 15.95
N SER A 88 -1.48 4.44 16.57
CA SER A 88 -1.84 5.72 15.98
C SER A 88 -0.64 6.67 16.01
N ARG A 89 -0.50 7.45 14.94
CA ARG A 89 0.40 8.60 14.86
C ARG A 89 0.02 9.62 15.94
N ASP A 90 1.05 10.22 16.55
CA ASP A 90 0.89 11.39 17.42
C ASP A 90 0.84 12.67 16.55
N PRO A 91 -0.29 13.39 16.48
CA PRO A 91 -0.41 14.61 15.68
C PRO A 91 0.62 15.68 16.04
N LYS A 92 1.08 15.71 17.30
CA LYS A 92 2.07 16.69 17.79
C LYS A 92 3.46 16.46 17.19
N LYS A 93 3.72 15.28 16.62
CA LYS A 93 4.99 14.90 16.00
C LYS A 93 4.96 15.03 14.47
N ASN A 94 3.89 15.57 13.89
CA ASN A 94 3.81 15.80 12.45
C ASN A 94 4.80 16.89 12.02
N LYS A 95 5.50 16.62 10.92
CA LYS A 95 6.30 17.68 10.28
C LYS A 95 5.36 18.67 9.60
N LYS A 96 5.79 19.92 9.49
CA LYS A 96 4.97 21.01 8.92
C LYS A 96 4.58 20.78 7.45
N ASP A 97 5.32 19.92 6.75
CA ASP A 97 5.14 19.57 5.34
C ASP A 97 4.46 18.21 5.13
N ASP A 98 4.14 17.47 6.20
CA ASP A 98 3.39 16.22 6.10
C ASP A 98 1.94 16.52 5.65
N VAL A 99 1.46 15.78 4.65
CA VAL A 99 0.03 15.76 4.31
C VAL A 99 -0.59 14.55 4.98
N VAL A 100 -1.55 14.79 5.88
CA VAL A 100 -2.29 13.75 6.63
C VAL A 100 -3.78 13.85 6.36
N ILE A 101 -4.52 12.79 6.64
CA ILE A 101 -5.97 12.71 6.39
C ILE A 101 -6.77 13.82 7.08
N GLU A 102 -6.32 14.31 8.25
CA GLU A 102 -6.95 15.40 9.01
C GLU A 102 -6.92 16.75 8.28
N HIS A 103 -6.07 16.92 7.26
CA HIS A 103 -6.06 18.13 6.42
C HIS A 103 -7.25 18.20 5.46
N PHE A 104 -8.05 17.12 5.38
CA PHE A 104 -9.24 17.03 4.55
C PHE A 104 -10.47 17.08 5.43
N SER A 105 -11.53 17.69 4.92
CA SER A 105 -12.75 17.93 5.70
C SER A 105 -13.98 17.73 4.83
N ASN A 106 -15.06 17.33 5.48
CA ASN A 106 -16.42 17.25 4.93
C ASN A 106 -17.37 18.15 5.77
N SER A 107 -18.68 18.00 5.58
CA SER A 107 -19.69 18.79 6.31
C SER A 107 -19.69 18.58 7.83
N LYS A 108 -19.02 17.53 8.34
CA LYS A 108 -18.87 17.23 9.77
C LYS A 108 -17.54 17.74 10.36
N GLY A 109 -16.70 18.38 9.55
CA GLY A 109 -15.38 18.87 9.95
C GLY A 109 -14.24 18.02 9.38
N PRO A 110 -13.01 18.14 9.95
CA PRO A 110 -11.86 17.35 9.56
C PRO A 110 -12.10 15.84 9.65
N LEU A 111 -11.54 15.08 8.71
CA LEU A 111 -11.55 13.63 8.77
C LEU A 111 -10.65 13.14 9.93
N PRO A 112 -11.10 12.19 10.75
CA PRO A 112 -10.29 11.68 11.85
C PRO A 112 -9.16 10.77 11.34
N LEU A 113 -8.09 10.64 12.12
CA LEU A 113 -7.09 9.58 11.93
C LEU A 113 -7.74 8.20 12.05
N VAL A 114 -7.22 7.25 11.27
CA VAL A 114 -7.61 5.84 11.39
C VAL A 114 -6.90 5.24 12.60
N THR A 115 -7.66 4.59 13.47
CA THR A 115 -7.11 3.83 14.60
C THR A 115 -6.65 2.43 14.18
N PRO A 116 -5.68 1.80 14.88
CA PRO A 116 -5.31 0.41 14.65
C PRO A 116 -6.52 -0.54 14.63
N GLN A 117 -7.45 -0.37 15.57
CA GLN A 117 -8.65 -1.21 15.64
C GLN A 117 -9.53 -1.08 14.39
N GLU A 118 -9.72 0.14 13.89
CA GLU A 118 -10.46 0.37 12.63
C GLU A 118 -9.74 -0.22 11.42
N ALA A 119 -8.41 -0.18 11.40
CA ALA A 119 -7.61 -0.76 10.33
C ALA A 119 -7.76 -2.29 10.29
N ILE A 120 -7.63 -2.93 11.45
CA ILE A 120 -7.65 -4.38 11.63
C ILE A 120 -9.04 -4.96 11.38
N THR A 121 -10.10 -4.32 11.90
CA THR A 121 -11.49 -4.80 11.75
C THR A 121 -12.03 -4.67 10.34
N ARG A 122 -11.39 -3.87 9.47
CA ARG A 122 -11.80 -3.73 8.07
C ARG A 122 -11.40 -4.92 7.21
N TYR A 123 -10.40 -5.68 7.65
CA TYR A 123 -9.97 -6.91 7.01
C TYR A 123 -11.00 -8.03 7.23
N GLN A 124 -11.33 -8.78 6.17
CA GLN A 124 -12.31 -9.87 6.25
C GLN A 124 -11.73 -11.20 6.75
N GLY A 125 -10.40 -11.31 6.88
CA GLY A 125 -9.74 -12.48 7.46
C GLY A 125 -9.39 -12.30 8.94
N PRO A 126 -8.51 -13.15 9.50
CA PRO A 126 -8.08 -13.06 10.90
C PRO A 126 -7.48 -11.69 11.24
N GLN A 127 -7.93 -11.11 12.35
CA GLN A 127 -7.47 -9.79 12.80
C GLN A 127 -5.96 -9.74 13.09
N SER A 128 -5.41 -10.82 13.63
CA SER A 128 -3.97 -10.96 13.89
C SER A 128 -3.15 -10.93 12.60
N GLU A 129 -3.66 -11.51 11.52
CA GLU A 129 -2.99 -11.46 10.21
C GLU A 129 -3.04 -10.04 9.62
N ALA A 130 -4.15 -9.33 9.80
CA ALA A 130 -4.27 -7.95 9.34
C ALA A 130 -3.25 -7.04 10.04
N GLU A 131 -3.15 -7.13 11.37
CA GLU A 131 -2.20 -6.33 12.14
C GLU A 131 -0.75 -6.65 11.75
N ALA A 132 -0.41 -7.95 11.72
CA ALA A 132 0.94 -8.40 11.36
C ALA A 132 1.32 -7.98 9.94
N ALA A 133 0.40 -8.06 8.97
CA ALA A 133 0.65 -7.65 7.60
C ALA A 133 0.86 -6.14 7.46
N LEU A 134 -0.02 -5.33 8.07
CA LEU A 134 0.06 -3.87 8.03
C LEU A 134 1.31 -3.34 8.77
N ALA A 135 1.63 -3.90 9.93
CA ALA A 135 2.84 -3.57 10.67
C ALA A 135 4.10 -4.08 9.93
N GLY A 136 4.01 -5.27 9.33
CA GLY A 136 5.07 -5.88 8.52
C GLY A 136 5.48 -5.01 7.35
N VAL A 137 4.54 -4.54 6.51
CA VAL A 137 4.90 -3.67 5.38
C VAL A 137 5.52 -2.34 5.81
N LEU A 138 5.07 -1.77 6.94
CA LEU A 138 5.69 -0.57 7.52
C LEU A 138 7.12 -0.84 7.98
N HIS A 139 7.36 -1.99 8.63
CA HIS A 139 8.69 -2.40 9.06
C HIS A 139 9.62 -2.67 7.87
N THR A 140 9.20 -3.52 6.93
CA THR A 140 9.96 -3.91 5.73
C THR A 140 10.29 -2.68 4.87
N ALA A 141 9.35 -1.76 4.67
CA ALA A 141 9.61 -0.53 3.92
C ALA A 141 10.59 0.42 4.64
N ASN A 142 10.60 0.46 5.97
CA ASN A 142 11.53 1.30 6.75
C ASN A 142 12.95 0.68 6.87
N LYS A 143 13.07 -0.64 6.90
CA LYS A 143 14.34 -1.34 7.17
C LYS A 143 14.93 -2.04 5.96
N GLY A 144 14.13 -2.79 5.21
CA GLY A 144 14.59 -3.65 4.12
C GLY A 144 14.83 -2.92 2.79
N LEU A 145 14.12 -1.82 2.52
CA LEU A 145 14.29 -1.05 1.26
C LEU A 145 15.15 0.21 1.43
N ALA A 146 15.14 0.82 2.62
CA ALA A 146 15.88 2.07 2.87
C ALA A 146 17.36 1.85 3.20
N HIS A 147 17.75 0.61 3.51
CA HIS A 147 19.12 0.22 3.85
C HIS A 147 19.52 -1.03 3.06
N ILE A 148 20.79 -1.11 2.63
CA ILE A 148 21.35 -2.37 2.13
C ILE A 148 21.49 -3.30 3.34
N THR A 149 20.53 -4.18 3.53
CA THR A 149 20.55 -5.24 4.56
C THR A 149 20.95 -6.57 3.94
N SER A 150 21.21 -7.59 4.75
CA SER A 150 21.47 -8.96 4.28
C SER A 150 20.27 -9.62 3.58
N GLU A 151 19.10 -8.97 3.60
CA GLU A 151 17.85 -9.44 3.00
C GLU A 151 17.64 -8.72 1.66
N LEU A 152 18.38 -9.14 0.64
CA LEU A 152 18.33 -8.54 -0.71
C LEU A 152 16.99 -8.81 -1.44
N ALA A 153 16.22 -9.80 -0.99
CA ALA A 153 14.96 -10.22 -1.62
C ALA A 153 13.86 -10.38 -0.58
N LEU A 154 12.64 -9.95 -0.94
CA LEU A 154 11.46 -10.17 -0.12
C LEU A 154 11.25 -11.66 0.14
N SER A 155 11.07 -12.02 1.41
CA SER A 155 10.75 -13.39 1.79
C SER A 155 9.32 -13.77 1.36
N ALA A 156 8.99 -15.06 1.39
CA ALA A 156 7.61 -15.50 1.15
C ALA A 156 6.62 -14.86 2.16
N THR A 157 7.06 -14.65 3.40
CA THR A 157 6.29 -13.96 4.43
C THR A 157 6.08 -12.49 4.06
N ASP A 158 7.12 -11.79 3.59
CA ASP A 158 6.99 -10.39 3.16
C ASP A 158 6.02 -10.25 1.99
N ILE A 159 6.09 -11.15 1.02
CA ILE A 159 5.18 -11.15 -0.14
C ILE A 159 3.73 -11.41 0.32
N SER A 160 3.52 -12.34 1.25
CA SER A 160 2.19 -12.63 1.80
C SER A 160 1.64 -11.45 2.62
N HIS A 161 2.48 -10.82 3.44
CA HIS A 161 2.10 -9.61 4.17
C HIS A 161 1.78 -8.45 3.20
N LEU A 162 2.55 -8.29 2.14
CA LEU A 162 2.30 -7.25 1.14
C LEU A 162 0.98 -7.49 0.40
N GLU A 163 0.64 -8.73 0.07
CA GLU A 163 -0.66 -9.10 -0.50
C GLU A 163 -1.80 -8.61 0.39
N ILE A 164 -1.79 -9.03 1.66
CA ILE A 164 -2.82 -8.73 2.66
C ILE A 164 -2.91 -7.22 2.91
N ALA A 165 -1.77 -6.60 3.15
CA ALA A 165 -1.68 -5.18 3.44
C ALA A 165 -2.14 -4.33 2.26
N SER A 166 -1.85 -4.73 1.02
CA SER A 166 -2.26 -3.98 -0.17
C SER A 166 -3.79 -3.92 -0.30
N ARG A 167 -4.48 -5.05 -0.09
CA ARG A 167 -5.96 -5.07 -0.02
C ARG A 167 -6.48 -4.21 1.13
N GLY A 168 -5.86 -4.33 2.31
CA GLY A 168 -6.23 -3.57 3.50
C GLY A 168 -6.10 -2.06 3.29
N VAL A 169 -4.95 -1.60 2.80
CA VAL A 169 -4.66 -0.19 2.49
C VAL A 169 -5.66 0.35 1.48
N ARG A 170 -5.92 -0.38 0.38
CA ARG A 170 -6.90 0.02 -0.62
C ARG A 170 -8.28 0.23 0.00
N ALA A 171 -8.76 -0.75 0.77
CA ALA A 171 -10.06 -0.68 1.44
C ALA A 171 -10.14 0.47 2.46
N LEU A 172 -9.06 0.72 3.20
CA LEU A 172 -9.00 1.80 4.19
C LEU A 172 -9.04 3.17 3.53
N VAL A 173 -8.23 3.42 2.49
CA VAL A 173 -8.25 4.69 1.77
C VAL A 173 -9.62 4.93 1.13
N VAL A 174 -10.23 3.92 0.52
CA VAL A 174 -11.59 4.08 -0.03
C VAL A 174 -12.58 4.45 1.07
N SER A 175 -12.65 3.65 2.13
CA SER A 175 -13.69 3.81 3.15
C SER A 175 -13.48 4.98 4.12
N ARG A 176 -12.25 5.43 4.33
CA ARG A 176 -11.90 6.48 5.30
C ARG A 176 -11.55 7.81 4.66
N PHE A 177 -11.15 7.82 3.38
CA PHE A 177 -10.80 9.05 2.67
C PHE A 177 -11.82 9.40 1.58
N TYR A 178 -12.01 8.55 0.57
CA TYR A 178 -12.90 8.89 -0.56
C TYR A 178 -14.38 8.90 -0.17
N THR A 179 -14.86 7.84 0.49
CA THR A 179 -16.27 7.74 0.87
C THR A 179 -16.73 8.89 1.78
N PRO A 180 -15.99 9.27 2.86
CA PRO A 180 -16.40 10.39 3.70
C PRO A 180 -16.33 11.77 3.02
N LEU A 181 -15.59 11.90 1.93
CA LEU A 181 -15.55 13.11 1.10
C LEU A 181 -16.65 13.13 0.03
N GLY A 182 -17.46 12.07 -0.09
CA GLY A 182 -18.48 11.95 -1.14
C GLY A 182 -17.88 11.78 -2.53
N LEU A 183 -16.65 11.27 -2.62
CA LEU A 183 -15.91 11.11 -3.87
C LEU A 183 -15.91 9.64 -4.31
N LEU A 184 -15.85 9.44 -5.63
CA LEU A 184 -15.58 8.13 -6.19
C LEU A 184 -14.09 7.80 -6.02
N PRO A 185 -13.75 6.57 -5.60
CA PRO A 185 -12.36 6.14 -5.59
C PRO A 185 -11.84 5.99 -7.03
N PRO A 186 -10.54 6.16 -7.27
CA PRO A 186 -9.95 5.92 -8.58
C PRO A 186 -10.10 4.44 -8.99
N ASP A 187 -10.10 4.15 -10.28
CA ASP A 187 -10.05 2.77 -10.78
C ASP A 187 -8.69 2.13 -10.47
N PRO A 188 -8.62 0.79 -10.34
CA PRO A 188 -7.36 0.08 -10.23
C PRO A 188 -6.43 0.36 -11.42
N GLY A 189 -5.15 0.56 -11.15
CA GLY A 189 -4.16 0.84 -12.21
C GLY A 189 -3.85 -0.37 -13.09
N VAL A 190 -4.11 -1.57 -12.57
CA VAL A 190 -3.95 -2.85 -13.28
C VAL A 190 -5.06 -3.81 -12.87
N THR A 191 -5.41 -4.74 -13.74
CA THR A 191 -6.35 -5.83 -13.45
C THR A 191 -5.85 -7.08 -14.14
N GLU A 192 -5.95 -8.22 -13.46
CA GLU A 192 -5.65 -9.51 -14.07
C GLU A 192 -6.73 -9.87 -15.08
N VAL A 193 -6.32 -10.17 -16.31
CA VAL A 193 -7.20 -10.82 -17.29
C VAL A 193 -7.01 -12.32 -17.13
N LYS A 194 -8.05 -13.01 -16.67
CA LYS A 194 -8.03 -14.47 -16.61
C LYS A 194 -8.08 -15.03 -18.04
N PRO A 195 -7.23 -16.02 -18.38
CA PRO A 195 -7.25 -16.67 -19.68
C PRO A 195 -8.57 -17.40 -19.97
#